data_AF-A0A846TA79-F1
#
_entry.id   AF-A0A846TA79-F1
#
_cell.length_a   1.000
_cell.length_b   1.000
_cell.length_c   1.000
_cell.angle_alpha   90.00
_cell.angle_beta   90.00
_cell.angle_gamma   90.00
#
_symmetry.space_group_name_H-M   'P 1'
#
loop_
_entity.id
_entity.type
_entity.pdbx_description
1 polymer ?
#
loop_
_entity_poly.entity_id
_entity_poly.type
_entity_poly.pdbx_seq_one_letter_code
_entity_poly.pdbx_strand_id
1 'polypeptide(L)'
;MMSNGQGFLQEMFDGIVGFAQHHLAEHHLNQQRLALMREAIEQVVDASEPRIRLVGNYAEKLLDAVETASRHSENLLRRLPPALTLSGRNWSVDPRVNAFSRRSLICARS
;
A
#
# COMPACT_ATOMS: atom_id res chain seq x y z
N MET A 1 -24.59 32.48 44.79
CA MET A 1 -25.17 31.31 44.10
C MET A 1 -25.50 31.69 42.67
N MET A 2 -24.52 31.73 41.74
CA MET A 2 -24.72 31.83 40.27
C MET A 2 -23.42 31.42 39.52
N SER A 3 -22.95 30.17 39.66
CA SER A 3 -21.73 29.66 38.97
C SER A 3 -21.97 28.41 38.09
N ASN A 4 -23.22 28.07 37.78
CA ASN A 4 -23.52 26.87 36.97
C ASN A 4 -23.51 27.12 35.45
N GLY A 5 -23.62 28.37 35.01
CA GLY A 5 -23.68 28.71 33.57
C GLY A 5 -22.32 28.63 32.86
N GLN A 6 -21.21 28.81 33.59
CA GLN A 6 -19.86 28.80 33.01
C GLN A 6 -19.35 27.39 32.73
N GLY A 7 -19.70 26.40 33.56
CA GLY A 7 -19.29 25.00 33.35
C GLY A 7 -19.98 24.35 32.15
N PHE A 8 -21.27 24.62 31.96
CA PHE A 8 -22.03 24.10 30.82
C PHE A 8 -21.51 24.60 29.47
N LEU A 9 -21.19 25.90 29.37
CA LEU A 9 -20.63 26.46 28.15
C LEU A 9 -19.23 25.89 27.85
N GLN A 10 -18.40 25.72 28.89
CA GLN A 10 -17.06 25.14 28.75
C GLN A 10 -17.13 23.71 28.20
N GLU A 11 -18.01 22.87 28.75
CA GLU A 11 -18.21 21.49 28.31
C GLU A 11 -18.70 21.40 26.86
N MET A 12 -19.62 22.30 26.45
CA MET A 12 -20.02 22.40 25.04
C MET A 12 -18.88 22.84 24.12
N PHE A 13 -18.07 23.82 24.52
CA PHE A 13 -16.92 24.26 23.72
C PHE A 13 -15.89 23.16 23.57
N ASP A 14 -15.60 22.41 24.62
CA ASP A 14 -14.66 21.29 24.58
C ASP A 14 -15.16 20.18 23.63
N GLY A 15 -16.47 19.92 23.59
CA GLY A 15 -17.08 19.01 22.63
C GLY A 15 -16.94 19.46 21.16
N ILE A 16 -17.15 20.75 20.89
CA ILE A 16 -16.98 21.34 19.55
C ILE A 16 -15.51 21.31 19.13
N VAL A 17 -14.59 21.64 20.04
CA VAL A 17 -13.15 21.60 19.79
C VAL A 17 -12.70 20.16 19.52
N GLY A 18 -13.15 19.19 20.31
CA GLY A 18 -12.86 17.78 20.08
C GLY A 18 -13.38 17.27 18.73
N PHE A 19 -14.60 17.66 18.35
CA PHE A 19 -15.18 17.34 17.05
C PHE A 19 -14.39 17.95 15.89
N ALA A 20 -14.03 19.23 15.98
CA ALA A 20 -13.23 19.92 14.96
C ALA A 20 -11.82 19.30 14.83
N GLN A 21 -11.17 18.98 15.95
CA GLN A 21 -9.88 18.31 15.98
C GLN A 21 -9.94 16.92 15.33
N HIS A 22 -11.00 16.15 15.62
CA HIS A 22 -11.22 14.84 15.03
C HIS A 22 -11.36 14.93 13.50
N HIS A 23 -12.22 15.83 13.00
CA HIS A 23 -12.40 16.04 11.57
C HIS A 23 -11.13 16.52 10.86
N LEU A 24 -10.38 17.44 11.46
CA LEU A 24 -9.11 17.90 10.89
C LEU A 24 -8.06 16.77 10.84
N ALA A 25 -8.04 15.89 11.84
CA ALA A 25 -7.17 14.72 11.84
C ALA A 25 -7.54 13.73 10.72
N GLU A 26 -8.83 13.45 10.52
CA GLU A 26 -9.30 12.60 9.42
C GLU A 26 -8.94 13.17 8.05
N HIS A 27 -9.11 14.48 7.85
CA HIS A 27 -8.72 15.13 6.60
C HIS A 27 -7.22 15.04 6.36
N HIS A 28 -6.39 15.25 7.38
CA HIS A 28 -4.95 15.12 7.26
C HIS A 28 -4.55 13.69 6.89
N LEU A 29 -5.14 12.67 7.52
CA LEU A 29 -4.90 11.26 7.17
C LEU A 29 -5.31 10.96 5.72
N ASN A 30 -6.47 11.47 5.29
CA ASN A 30 -6.94 11.26 3.92
C ASN A 30 -6.03 11.96 2.91
N GLN A 31 -5.56 13.17 3.22
CA GLN A 31 -4.60 13.89 2.38
C GLN A 31 -3.25 13.18 2.30
N GLN A 32 -2.74 12.65 3.42
CA GLN A 32 -1.52 11.84 3.44
C GLN A 32 -1.67 10.59 2.56
N ARG A 33 -2.81 9.88 2.68
CA ARG A 33 -3.10 8.71 1.85
C ARG A 33 -3.11 9.08 0.37
N LEU A 34 -3.78 10.17 -0.01
CA LEU A 34 -3.82 10.65 -1.40
C LEU A 34 -2.43 11.05 -1.90
N ALA A 35 -1.61 11.68 -1.06
CA ALA A 35 -0.24 12.06 -1.41
C ALA A 35 0.63 10.83 -1.70
N LEU A 36 0.55 9.79 -0.85
CA LEU A 36 1.25 8.52 -1.06
C LEU A 36 0.80 7.82 -2.34
N MET A 37 -0.51 7.81 -2.63
CA MET A 37 -1.00 7.22 -3.89
C MET A 37 -0.50 7.99 -5.11
N ARG A 38 -0.47 9.32 -5.04
CA ARG A 38 0.07 10.15 -6.12
C ARG A 38 1.56 9.88 -6.35
N GLU A 39 2.34 9.74 -5.29
CA GLU A 39 3.74 9.38 -5.39
C GLU A 39 3.93 8.00 -6.04
N ALA A 40 3.13 7.00 -5.64
CA ALA A 40 3.17 5.67 -6.25
C ALA A 40 2.80 5.70 -7.74
N ILE A 41 1.81 6.52 -8.14
CA ILE A 41 1.47 6.75 -9.55
C ILE A 41 2.68 7.32 -10.30
N GLU A 42 3.34 8.34 -9.75
CA GLU A 42 4.51 8.94 -10.40
C GLU A 42 5.67 7.94 -10.53
N GLN A 43 5.93 7.11 -9.52
CA GLN A 43 6.96 6.05 -9.60
C GLN A 43 6.66 5.04 -10.73
N VAL A 44 5.41 4.63 -10.87
CA VAL A 44 4.99 3.71 -11.95
C VAL A 44 5.10 4.38 -13.31
N VAL A 45 4.71 5.66 -13.41
CA VAL A 45 4.82 6.44 -14.65
C VAL A 45 6.28 6.61 -15.07
N ASP A 46 7.16 6.97 -14.12
CA ASP A 46 8.59 7.10 -14.35
C ASP A 46 9.23 5.78 -14.80
N ALA A 47 8.80 4.66 -14.23
CA ALA A 47 9.32 3.33 -14.59
C ALA A 47 8.79 2.77 -15.92
N SER A 48 7.59 3.20 -16.34
CA SER A 48 6.88 2.59 -17.50
C SER A 48 6.94 3.47 -18.75
N GLU A 49 6.33 4.67 -18.71
CA GLU A 49 6.21 5.58 -19.85
C GLU A 49 5.99 7.02 -19.36
N PRO A 50 7.06 7.82 -19.24
CA PRO A 50 6.98 9.19 -18.73
C PRO A 50 6.13 10.14 -19.58
N ARG A 51 5.92 9.83 -20.87
CA ARG A 51 5.16 10.70 -21.80
C ARG A 51 3.67 10.77 -21.48
N ILE A 52 3.14 9.88 -20.64
CA ILE A 52 1.73 9.91 -20.23
C ILE A 52 1.38 11.17 -19.43
N ARG A 53 2.38 11.88 -18.86
CA ARG A 53 2.22 13.20 -18.22
C ARG A 53 1.63 14.26 -19.17
N LEU A 54 1.78 14.08 -20.48
CA LEU A 54 1.22 14.97 -21.51
C LEU A 54 -0.29 14.81 -21.67
N VAL A 55 -0.88 13.74 -21.13
CA VAL A 55 -2.32 13.49 -21.17
C VAL A 55 -2.98 14.23 -20.01
N GLY A 56 -3.90 15.13 -20.32
CA GLY A 56 -4.71 15.80 -19.30
C GLY A 56 -5.42 14.79 -18.39
N ASN A 57 -5.34 15.04 -17.08
CA ASN A 57 -5.97 14.22 -16.05
C ASN A 57 -5.48 12.75 -15.99
N TYR A 58 -4.22 12.48 -16.36
CA TYR A 58 -3.65 11.14 -16.33
C TYR A 58 -3.65 10.53 -14.92
N ALA A 59 -3.38 11.32 -13.88
CA ALA A 59 -3.29 10.83 -12.51
C ALA A 59 -4.63 10.26 -12.00
N GLU A 60 -5.77 10.92 -12.25
CA GLU A 60 -7.09 10.40 -11.86
C GLU A 60 -7.45 9.13 -12.63
N LYS A 61 -7.10 9.05 -13.92
CA LYS A 61 -7.34 7.87 -14.75
C LYS A 61 -6.51 6.67 -14.32
N LEU A 62 -5.29 6.91 -13.84
CA LEU A 62 -4.39 5.85 -13.39
C LEU A 62 -4.63 5.44 -11.94
N LEU A 63 -5.36 6.23 -11.15
CA LEU A 63 -5.59 5.96 -9.73
C LEU A 63 -6.20 4.57 -9.50
N ASP A 64 -7.29 4.23 -10.20
CA ASP A 64 -7.98 2.94 -10.06
C ASP A 64 -7.11 1.76 -10.54
N ALA A 65 -6.40 1.95 -11.66
CA ALA A 65 -5.50 0.94 -12.21
C ALA A 65 -4.30 0.66 -11.28
N VAL A 66 -3.69 1.71 -10.72
CA VAL A 66 -2.58 1.61 -9.77
C VAL A 66 -3.05 1.02 -8.44
N GLU A 67 -4.23 1.40 -7.95
CA GLU A 67 -4.82 0.79 -6.76
C GLU A 67 -5.03 -0.72 -6.95
N THR A 68 -5.59 -1.12 -8.10
CA THR A 68 -5.81 -2.52 -8.45
C THR A 68 -4.51 -3.30 -8.53
N ALA A 69 -3.48 -2.73 -9.16
CA ALA A 69 -2.16 -3.36 -9.30
C ALA A 69 -1.43 -3.50 -7.94
N SER A 70 -1.50 -2.48 -7.09
CA SER A 70 -0.93 -2.51 -5.74
C SER A 70 -1.62 -3.58 -4.88
N ARG A 71 -2.96 -3.62 -4.89
CA ARG A 71 -3.75 -4.63 -4.18
C ARG A 71 -3.44 -6.04 -4.68
N HIS A 72 -3.25 -6.21 -5.99
CA HIS A 72 -2.84 -7.49 -6.57
C HIS A 72 -1.45 -7.91 -6.08
N SER A 73 -0.48 -7.00 -6.10
CA SER A 73 0.89 -7.23 -5.61
C SER A 73 0.90 -7.62 -4.13
N GLU A 74 0.15 -6.93 -3.27
CA GLU A 74 0.01 -7.28 -1.86
C GLU A 74 -0.60 -8.68 -1.67
N ASN A 75 -1.64 -9.01 -2.46
CA ASN A 75 -2.25 -10.33 -2.42
C ASN A 75 -1.27 -11.43 -2.87
N LEU A 76 -0.42 -11.16 -3.86
CA LEU A 76 0.65 -12.07 -4.25
C LEU A 76 1.66 -12.24 -3.11
N LEU A 77 2.16 -11.14 -2.53
CA LEU A 77 3.10 -11.17 -1.41
C LEU A 77 2.57 -11.96 -0.21
N ARG A 78 1.28 -11.85 0.09
CA ARG A 78 0.62 -12.66 1.14
C ARG A 78 0.56 -14.15 0.84
N ARG A 79 0.58 -14.53 -0.44
CA ARG A 79 0.54 -15.92 -0.92
C ARG A 79 1.94 -16.50 -1.16
N LEU A 80 2.99 -15.68 -1.07
CA LEU A 80 4.36 -16.16 -1.25
C LEU A 80 4.69 -17.17 -0.14
N PRO A 81 5.24 -18.34 -0.49
CA PRO A 81 5.74 -19.26 0.52
C PRO A 81 6.86 -18.59 1.33
N PRO A 82 7.03 -18.95 2.61
CA PRO A 82 8.09 -18.39 3.44
C PRO A 82 9.45 -18.59 2.77
N ALA A 83 10.33 -17.60 2.92
CA ALA A 83 11.65 -17.62 2.33
C ALA A 83 12.37 -18.93 2.69
N LEU A 84 12.67 -19.74 1.68
CA LEU A 84 13.38 -20.99 1.87
C LEU A 84 14.84 -20.65 2.20
N THR A 85 15.26 -20.88 3.45
CA THR A 85 16.67 -20.78 3.81
C THR A 85 17.42 -22.00 3.25
N LEU A 86 18.07 -21.79 2.11
CA LEU A 86 18.85 -22.82 1.45
C LEU A 86 20.28 -22.83 2.02
N SER A 87 20.58 -23.83 2.84
CA SER A 87 21.95 -24.21 3.17
C SER A 87 22.39 -25.35 2.23
N GLY A 88 23.69 -25.52 1.98
CA GLY A 88 24.19 -26.57 1.07
C GLY A 88 23.73 -28.00 1.43
N ARG A 89 23.40 -28.25 2.72
CA ARG A 89 22.79 -29.50 3.19
C ARG A 89 21.29 -29.60 2.89
N ASN A 90 20.54 -28.49 2.97
CA ASN A 90 19.10 -28.48 2.70
C ASN A 90 18.77 -28.48 1.20
N TRP A 91 19.73 -28.09 0.36
CA TRP A 91 19.59 -28.08 -1.11
C TRP A 91 19.31 -29.47 -1.71
N SER A 92 19.96 -30.52 -1.18
CA SER A 92 19.81 -31.89 -1.69
C SER A 92 18.61 -32.64 -1.11
N VAL A 93 18.12 -32.19 0.06
CA VAL A 93 17.05 -32.87 0.82
C VAL A 93 15.68 -32.26 0.53
N ASP A 94 15.58 -30.97 0.19
CA ASP A 94 14.29 -30.35 -0.07
C ASP A 94 13.73 -30.78 -1.46
N PRO A 95 12.64 -31.57 -1.49
CA PRO A 95 12.06 -32.06 -2.75
C PRO A 95 11.53 -30.93 -3.65
N ARG A 96 11.24 -29.74 -3.11
CA ARG A 96 10.74 -28.59 -3.88
C ARG A 96 11.84 -27.94 -4.72
N VAL A 97 13.07 -27.88 -4.20
CA VAL A 97 14.25 -27.36 -4.90
C VAL A 97 14.67 -28.34 -6.02
N ASN A 98 14.59 -29.64 -5.73
CA ASN A 98 14.90 -30.69 -6.70
C ASN A 98 13.87 -30.76 -7.84
N ALA A 99 12.60 -30.46 -7.58
CA ALA A 99 11.57 -30.37 -8.61
C ALA A 99 11.80 -29.19 -9.57
N PHE A 100 12.19 -28.01 -9.05
CA PHE A 100 12.50 -26.84 -9.87
C PHE A 100 13.76 -27.06 -10.73
N SER A 101 14.83 -27.62 -10.17
CA SER A 101 16.07 -27.88 -10.89
C SER A 101 15.95 -29.02 -11.92
N ARG A 102 15.21 -30.10 -11.62
CA ARG A 102 14.95 -31.18 -12.59
C ARG A 102 14.12 -30.72 -13.78
N ARG A 103 13.14 -29.83 -13.60
CA ARG A 103 12.33 -29.29 -14.71
C ARG A 103 13.19 -28.53 -15.73
N SER A 104 14.22 -27.82 -15.27
CA SER A 104 15.14 -27.09 -16.16
C SER A 104 16.13 -28.02 -16.89
N LEU A 105 16.54 -29.12 -16.27
CA LEU A 105 17.48 -30.08 -16.88
C LEU A 105 16.83 -30.96 -17.96
N ILE A 106 15.50 -31.11 -17.96
CA ILE A 106 14.79 -31.85 -19.00
C ILE A 106 14.72 -31.05 -20.32
N CYS A 107 14.62 -29.70 -20.26
CA CYS A 107 14.64 -28.86 -21.47
C CYS A 107 16.05 -28.62 -22.03
N ALA A 108 17.11 -28.71 -21.23
CA ALA A 108 18.50 -28.51 -21.69
C ALA A 108 19.12 -29.75 -22.38
N ARG A 109 18.33 -30.82 -22.57
CA ARG A 109 18.80 -32.10 -23.11
C ARG A 109 17.95 -32.62 -24.28
N SER A 110 17.15 -31.75 -24.90
CA SER A 110 16.44 -31.99 -26.17
C SER A 110 17.03 -31.16 -27.30
#